data_AF-A0A543J165-F1
#
_entry.id   AF-A0A543J165-F1
#
_cell.length_a   1.000
_cell.length_b   1.000
_cell.length_c   1.000
_cell.angle_alpha   90.00
_cell.angle_beta   90.00
_cell.angle_gamma   90.00
#
_symmetry.space_group_name_H-M   'P 1'
#
loop_
_entity.id
_entity.type
_entity.pdbx_description
1 polymer ?
#
loop_
_entity_poly.entity_id
_entity_poly.type
_entity_poly.pdbx_seq_one_letter_code
_entity_poly.pdbx_strand_id
1 'polypeptide(L)'
;MVIGRNVVGDRTSTDRHDGSSDVHEESATGGLAGLSGRAPDGGGTGAGDRAGLTRSGPPDGRAAAGSGPGGGTAEAARADGVPGGGRAPGRDGRLASHDGGGRRRAARGAGRGARTRTARNPRGVVTLDDVARLAGVSLATASRVLGPASARRVGSELRERVEKAARQLGYTPNLVARTLAHGASDLVGLVVPGLAEPYFAALADGVLRAAERDGLAVLVGAGRGDPEREIAHLATLRAQRARAIVLAGVDAVAVPVASGLRAELERYQAIGGRVACVARELPAADPGAGPLGDLPVDLVVPDDRGGASRLAQALAALGHRRFAVLAGPPELPQVRERVAGFTAGLIGAGLPAPRVLHAACDRDGGRAAAERLLAEGTDATCLFAVSDAMALGALDTLRARGVPVPDALSLAGFGDHAGSPDLTTVRPPAEGMGERALDLALRPAPAAEPYRGRVVAVPGEVVVRGSVRRIG
;
A
#
# COMPACT_ATOMS: atom_id res chain seq x y z
N MET A 1 -52.54 -12.73 -20.37
CA MET A 1 -54.01 -12.65 -20.56
C MET A 1 -54.37 -11.21 -20.92
N VAL A 2 -55.33 -10.99 -21.84
CA VAL A 2 -55.78 -9.68 -22.40
C VAL A 2 -56.85 -9.08 -21.44
N ILE A 3 -57.27 -7.79 -21.38
CA ILE A 3 -57.41 -6.63 -22.31
C ILE A 3 -57.03 -5.32 -21.52
N GLY A 4 -56.50 -4.23 -22.13
CA GLY A 4 -57.20 -3.02 -22.64
C GLY A 4 -58.12 -2.30 -21.62
N ARG A 5 -58.36 -0.97 -21.60
CA ARG A 5 -58.38 0.06 -22.66
C ARG A 5 -58.52 1.47 -21.97
N ASN A 6 -57.81 2.52 -22.34
CA ASN A 6 -58.25 3.78 -23.02
C ASN A 6 -57.17 4.85 -22.67
N VAL A 7 -56.59 5.72 -23.52
CA VAL A 7 -57.02 6.49 -24.72
C VAL A 7 -57.85 7.74 -24.42
N VAL A 8 -57.15 8.86 -24.15
CA VAL A 8 -57.34 10.24 -24.68
C VAL A 8 -55.93 10.89 -24.64
N GLY A 9 -55.42 11.64 -25.61
CA GLY A 9 -55.98 12.01 -26.91
C GLY A 9 -55.89 13.51 -27.20
N ASP A 10 -54.70 14.04 -27.51
CA ASP A 10 -54.59 15.31 -28.25
C ASP A 10 -53.42 15.24 -29.26
N ARG A 11 -53.53 15.98 -30.37
CA ARG A 11 -52.65 15.94 -31.55
C ARG A 11 -52.47 17.34 -32.12
N THR A 12 -51.24 17.69 -32.52
CA THR A 12 -50.82 18.53 -33.67
C THR A 12 -49.36 18.98 -33.44
N SER A 13 -48.46 19.10 -34.41
CA SER A 13 -48.47 18.70 -35.83
C SER A 13 -47.03 18.59 -36.39
N THR A 14 -46.80 17.71 -37.38
CA THR A 14 -45.93 17.82 -38.60
C THR A 14 -44.62 18.65 -38.61
N ASP A 15 -43.54 18.31 -39.32
CA ASP A 15 -43.26 17.29 -40.37
C ASP A 15 -41.72 17.02 -40.40
N ARG A 16 -41.23 15.78 -40.50
CA ARG A 16 -40.88 14.97 -41.71
C ARG A 16 -39.75 15.48 -42.60
N HIS A 17 -38.67 14.70 -42.67
CA HIS A 17 -38.26 13.81 -43.79
C HIS A 17 -36.82 13.33 -43.50
N ASP A 18 -36.27 12.23 -44.01
CA ASP A 18 -36.67 10.89 -44.51
C ASP A 18 -35.38 10.33 -45.13
N GLY A 19 -35.18 9.02 -45.20
CA GLY A 19 -33.93 8.48 -45.78
C GLY A 19 -33.58 7.05 -45.35
N SER A 20 -34.39 6.09 -45.77
CA SER A 20 -34.18 4.65 -45.58
C SER A 20 -33.15 4.05 -46.54
N SER A 21 -32.62 2.87 -46.20
CA SER A 21 -32.37 1.75 -47.12
C SER A 21 -32.04 0.46 -46.36
N ASP A 22 -32.89 -0.56 -46.50
CA ASP A 22 -32.55 -1.98 -46.29
C ASP A 22 -31.57 -2.45 -47.42
N VAL A 23 -31.01 -3.65 -47.53
CA VAL A 23 -31.34 -5.00 -47.03
C VAL A 23 -29.98 -5.74 -46.72
N HIS A 24 -29.76 -7.07 -46.62
CA HIS A 24 -30.50 -8.28 -47.03
C HIS A 24 -30.22 -9.47 -46.08
N GLU A 25 -31.03 -10.51 -46.23
CA GLU A 25 -31.02 -11.80 -45.53
C GLU A 25 -30.67 -12.94 -46.52
N GLU A 26 -29.97 -14.01 -46.09
CA GLU A 26 -30.28 -15.38 -46.58
C GLU A 26 -29.66 -16.49 -45.71
N SER A 27 -30.25 -17.70 -45.77
CA SER A 27 -29.97 -18.85 -44.89
C SER A 27 -30.04 -20.19 -45.66
N ALA A 28 -29.18 -21.16 -45.34
CA ALA A 28 -29.33 -22.60 -45.62
C ALA A 28 -28.23 -23.40 -44.84
N THR A 29 -28.47 -24.30 -43.88
CA THR A 29 -29.21 -25.58 -43.78
C THR A 29 -28.46 -26.86 -44.21
N GLY A 30 -28.47 -27.86 -43.32
CA GLY A 30 -28.00 -29.25 -43.53
C GLY A 30 -26.89 -29.70 -42.56
N GLY A 31 -26.97 -30.82 -41.82
CA GLY A 31 -28.07 -31.78 -41.62
C GLY A 31 -27.57 -33.22 -41.32
N LEU A 32 -28.23 -33.93 -40.40
CA LEU A 32 -28.08 -35.36 -40.04
C LEU A 32 -26.83 -35.71 -39.18
N ALA A 33 -26.96 -36.17 -37.92
CA ALA A 33 -27.47 -37.45 -37.39
C ALA A 33 -26.48 -38.63 -37.61
N GLY A 34 -26.19 -39.50 -36.65
CA GLY A 34 -26.57 -39.67 -35.23
C GLY A 34 -26.14 -41.08 -34.77
N LEU A 35 -26.24 -41.43 -33.47
CA LEU A 35 -26.52 -42.79 -32.94
C LEU A 35 -26.33 -42.86 -31.41
N SER A 36 -27.12 -43.73 -30.77
CA SER A 36 -27.11 -44.02 -29.33
C SER A 36 -26.43 -45.36 -29.01
N GLY A 37 -26.02 -45.60 -27.76
CA GLY A 37 -25.43 -46.91 -27.41
C GLY A 37 -24.93 -47.10 -25.98
N ARG A 38 -25.84 -47.43 -25.06
CA ARG A 38 -25.71 -48.35 -23.90
C ARG A 38 -24.38 -48.47 -23.12
N ALA A 39 -24.50 -48.32 -21.79
CA ALA A 39 -23.69 -49.05 -20.82
C ALA A 39 -24.07 -50.55 -20.74
N PRO A 40 -23.22 -51.38 -20.11
CA PRO A 40 -23.74 -52.40 -19.20
C PRO A 40 -23.04 -52.44 -17.83
N ASP A 41 -23.81 -52.82 -16.80
CA ASP A 41 -23.29 -53.32 -15.51
C ASP A 41 -22.75 -54.75 -15.64
N GLY A 42 -21.94 -55.18 -14.68
CA GLY A 42 -21.59 -56.60 -14.48
C GLY A 42 -20.24 -56.81 -13.79
N GLY A 43 -20.24 -57.08 -12.48
CA GLY A 43 -19.03 -57.40 -11.72
C GLY A 43 -18.81 -58.91 -11.52
N GLY A 44 -17.76 -59.28 -10.75
CA GLY A 44 -17.69 -60.60 -10.13
C GLY A 44 -16.32 -61.27 -10.07
N THR A 45 -15.65 -61.14 -8.90
CA THR A 45 -14.84 -62.19 -8.23
C THR A 45 -13.53 -62.71 -8.87
N GLY A 46 -12.49 -62.85 -8.04
CA GLY A 46 -11.26 -63.61 -8.33
C GLY A 46 -10.16 -63.29 -7.31
N ALA A 47 -9.88 -64.20 -6.37
CA ALA A 47 -8.99 -63.95 -5.22
C ALA A 47 -7.50 -64.22 -5.52
N GLY A 48 -6.60 -63.68 -4.67
CA GLY A 48 -5.16 -63.96 -4.73
C GLY A 48 -4.36 -63.30 -3.59
N ASP A 49 -4.15 -64.04 -2.50
CA ASP A 49 -3.40 -63.62 -1.30
C ASP A 49 -1.98 -63.10 -1.56
N ARG A 50 -1.54 -62.13 -0.73
CA ARG A 50 -0.44 -62.33 0.23
C ARG A 50 -0.35 -61.21 1.29
N ALA A 51 0.11 -61.58 2.49
CA ALA A 51 -0.06 -60.83 3.73
C ALA A 51 1.25 -60.37 4.41
N GLY A 52 1.12 -59.50 5.41
CA GLY A 52 2.13 -59.17 6.44
C GLY A 52 3.10 -58.03 6.05
N LEU A 53 3.09 -56.83 6.68
CA LEU A 53 3.42 -56.51 8.09
C LEU A 53 4.78 -57.09 8.50
N THR A 54 5.76 -56.29 8.95
CA THR A 54 5.72 -55.58 10.24
C THR A 54 6.53 -54.25 10.29
N ARG A 55 6.31 -53.47 11.35
CA ARG A 55 7.08 -52.25 11.71
C ARG A 55 8.27 -52.60 12.63
N SER A 56 9.34 -51.80 12.60
CA SER A 56 10.23 -51.59 13.75
C SER A 56 10.89 -50.19 13.69
N GLY A 57 11.37 -49.70 14.85
CA GLY A 57 11.68 -48.29 15.12
C GLY A 57 13.15 -47.85 14.95
N PRO A 58 13.53 -46.70 15.55
CA PRO A 58 14.75 -45.94 15.23
C PRO A 58 15.98 -46.33 16.08
N PRO A 59 17.19 -45.86 15.72
CA PRO A 59 18.35 -45.87 16.60
C PRO A 59 18.70 -44.48 17.18
N ASP A 60 18.85 -44.41 18.50
CA ASP A 60 19.51 -43.31 19.22
C ASP A 60 20.99 -43.64 19.49
N GLY A 61 21.86 -42.62 19.49
CA GLY A 61 23.32 -42.76 19.35
C GLY A 61 24.16 -43.22 20.55
N ARG A 62 25.50 -43.13 20.38
CA ARG A 62 26.44 -42.38 21.27
C ARG A 62 27.93 -42.62 20.97
N ALA A 63 28.71 -41.52 21.04
CA ALA A 63 30.14 -41.38 21.47
C ALA A 63 31.24 -42.17 20.71
N ALA A 64 32.48 -41.67 20.52
CA ALA A 64 33.31 -40.87 21.43
C ALA A 64 34.43 -40.03 20.75
N ALA A 65 35.20 -39.31 21.58
CA ALA A 65 36.34 -38.40 21.36
C ALA A 65 37.39 -38.75 20.27
N GLY A 66 38.26 -37.83 19.81
CA GLY A 66 38.42 -36.39 20.09
C GLY A 66 39.90 -35.94 20.14
N SER A 67 40.21 -34.71 19.70
CA SER A 67 41.49 -34.00 19.98
C SER A 67 41.49 -32.53 19.49
N GLY A 68 41.92 -31.61 20.36
CA GLY A 68 42.46 -30.28 19.99
C GLY A 68 43.98 -30.24 20.25
N PRO A 69 44.64 -29.07 20.49
CA PRO A 69 44.09 -27.74 20.75
C PRO A 69 44.87 -26.52 20.13
N GLY A 70 44.39 -25.29 20.39
CA GLY A 70 45.16 -24.02 20.38
C GLY A 70 44.64 -22.93 19.43
N GLY A 71 44.46 -21.64 19.82
CA GLY A 71 44.47 -21.03 21.16
C GLY A 71 44.48 -19.48 21.14
N GLY A 72 43.80 -18.82 22.10
CA GLY A 72 43.93 -17.39 22.50
C GLY A 72 43.42 -16.29 21.54
N THR A 73 42.98 -15.08 21.95
CA THR A 73 42.69 -14.41 23.24
C THR A 73 41.70 -13.25 22.92
N ALA A 74 40.52 -13.12 23.56
CA ALA A 74 40.23 -12.44 24.85
C ALA A 74 40.43 -10.90 24.86
N GLU A 75 39.38 -10.13 25.21
CA GLU A 75 39.34 -9.29 26.43
C GLU A 75 37.91 -8.77 26.74
N ALA A 76 37.60 -8.56 28.02
CA ALA A 76 36.35 -7.95 28.52
C ALA A 76 36.61 -7.26 29.87
N ALA A 77 35.91 -6.16 30.17
CA ALA A 77 36.07 -5.39 31.41
C ALA A 77 34.77 -5.29 32.23
N ARG A 78 34.91 -5.20 33.57
CA ARG A 78 33.84 -5.12 34.59
C ARG A 78 34.10 -3.97 35.57
N ALA A 79 33.04 -3.51 36.26
CA ALA A 79 33.01 -3.01 37.65
C ALA A 79 31.51 -2.99 38.08
N ASP A 80 31.07 -3.74 39.10
CA ASP A 80 30.96 -3.41 40.54
C ASP A 80 29.83 -2.39 40.87
N GLY A 81 28.97 -2.48 41.89
CA GLY A 81 28.65 -3.54 42.88
C GLY A 81 27.91 -2.98 44.13
N VAL A 82 26.62 -3.39 44.37
CA VAL A 82 25.96 -3.91 45.63
C VAL A 82 26.11 -3.13 46.98
N PRO A 83 25.25 -3.20 48.06
CA PRO A 83 23.95 -3.88 48.36
C PRO A 83 22.79 -2.89 48.76
N GLY A 84 21.59 -3.24 49.27
CA GLY A 84 20.87 -4.50 49.49
C GLY A 84 19.85 -4.44 50.68
N GLY A 85 18.73 -5.19 50.59
CA GLY A 85 17.72 -5.40 51.67
C GLY A 85 16.61 -4.32 51.81
N GLY A 86 15.36 -4.59 52.23
CA GLY A 86 14.68 -5.88 52.49
C GLY A 86 13.33 -5.72 53.23
N ARG A 87 12.38 -6.64 52.97
CA ARG A 87 11.09 -6.91 53.67
C ARG A 87 9.90 -5.93 53.52
N ALA A 88 8.76 -6.53 53.12
CA ALA A 88 7.37 -6.11 53.38
C ALA A 88 6.88 -6.78 54.71
N PRO A 89 5.57 -6.83 55.12
CA PRO A 89 4.33 -6.38 54.46
C PRO A 89 3.23 -5.77 55.38
N GLY A 90 2.06 -5.48 54.78
CA GLY A 90 0.76 -5.36 55.47
C GLY A 90 0.18 -3.93 55.54
N ARG A 91 -1.13 -3.72 55.68
CA ARG A 91 -2.31 -4.58 55.41
C ARG A 91 -3.56 -3.67 55.48
N ASP A 92 -4.63 -4.05 54.78
CA ASP A 92 -6.04 -3.66 54.99
C ASP A 92 -6.44 -2.16 55.07
N GLY A 93 -7.42 -1.77 54.26
CA GLY A 93 -7.99 -0.41 54.27
C GLY A 93 -9.24 -0.27 55.14
N ARG A 94 -9.90 0.89 55.04
CA ARG A 94 -11.35 1.05 55.30
C ARG A 94 -11.86 2.37 54.70
N LEU A 95 -13.03 2.28 54.07
CA LEU A 95 -13.87 3.43 53.76
C LEU A 95 -14.62 3.86 55.04
N ALA A 96 -14.68 5.15 55.32
CA ALA A 96 -15.72 5.75 56.16
C ALA A 96 -15.92 7.22 55.79
N SER A 97 -17.09 7.51 55.22
CA SER A 97 -17.67 8.85 55.11
C SER A 97 -17.98 9.46 56.47
N HIS A 98 -17.96 10.79 56.60
CA HIS A 98 -19.07 11.45 57.31
C HIS A 98 -19.34 12.89 56.83
N ASP A 99 -20.61 13.24 57.03
CA ASP A 99 -21.33 14.44 56.64
C ASP A 99 -21.18 15.56 57.69
N GLY A 100 -21.62 16.80 57.40
CA GLY A 100 -21.53 17.90 58.39
C GLY A 100 -21.82 19.31 57.89
N GLY A 101 -23.07 19.60 57.51
CA GLY A 101 -23.50 20.97 57.19
C GLY A 101 -23.69 21.87 58.43
N GLY A 102 -23.44 23.19 58.29
CA GLY A 102 -23.65 24.17 59.36
C GLY A 102 -23.91 25.58 58.85
N ARG A 103 -25.18 26.03 58.86
CA ARG A 103 -25.59 27.40 58.49
C ARG A 103 -25.47 28.35 59.70
N ARG A 104 -25.07 29.62 59.48
CA ARG A 104 -25.63 30.79 60.21
C ARG A 104 -25.42 32.11 59.46
N ARG A 105 -26.09 33.17 59.94
CA ARG A 105 -26.61 34.31 59.15
C ARG A 105 -25.72 35.56 59.12
N ALA A 106 -25.69 36.17 57.92
CA ALA A 106 -25.85 37.60 57.59
C ALA A 106 -25.40 38.72 58.56
N ALA A 107 -24.62 39.65 58.02
CA ALA A 107 -24.69 41.09 58.32
C ALA A 107 -24.61 41.89 56.99
N ARG A 108 -25.23 43.08 56.96
CA ARG A 108 -25.32 43.94 55.76
C ARG A 108 -24.14 44.93 55.71
N GLY A 109 -23.68 45.29 54.52
CA GLY A 109 -22.73 46.39 54.31
C GLY A 109 -22.54 46.67 52.82
N ALA A 110 -22.79 47.91 52.38
CA ALA A 110 -22.84 48.26 50.96
C ALA A 110 -21.52 48.87 50.45
N GLY A 111 -21.25 48.69 49.15
CA GLY A 111 -20.59 49.74 48.36
C GLY A 111 -19.23 49.43 47.74
N ARG A 112 -19.20 49.59 46.41
CA ARG A 112 -18.06 49.97 45.55
C ARG A 112 -16.97 48.93 45.26
N GLY A 113 -16.62 48.86 43.97
CA GLY A 113 -15.32 48.38 43.50
C GLY A 113 -15.28 46.93 43.02
N ALA A 114 -16.02 46.62 41.95
CA ALA A 114 -15.82 45.39 41.19
C ALA A 114 -14.45 45.39 40.49
N ARG A 115 -13.39 45.07 41.26
CA ARG A 115 -12.08 44.71 40.72
C ARG A 115 -12.18 43.28 40.18
N THR A 116 -12.67 43.14 38.94
CA THR A 116 -12.53 41.90 38.16
C THR A 116 -11.05 41.65 37.90
N ARG A 117 -10.43 40.99 38.87
CA ARG A 117 -9.04 40.56 38.83
C ARG A 117 -8.89 39.54 37.71
N THR A 118 -8.44 40.00 36.54
CA THR A 118 -8.17 39.15 35.38
C THR A 118 -7.25 38.01 35.80
N ALA A 119 -7.75 36.78 35.70
CA ALA A 119 -6.96 35.59 35.97
C ALA A 119 -5.88 35.49 34.90
N ARG A 120 -4.63 35.83 35.25
CA ARG A 120 -3.48 35.62 34.36
C ARG A 120 -3.38 34.13 34.05
N ASN A 121 -3.45 33.80 32.76
CA ASN A 121 -3.41 32.41 32.28
C ASN A 121 -2.05 31.76 32.65
N PRO A 122 -1.98 30.63 33.39
CA PRO A 122 -0.75 30.17 34.06
C PRO A 122 0.43 29.72 33.18
N ARG A 123 0.38 29.87 31.85
CA ARG A 123 1.43 29.38 30.93
C ARG A 123 1.91 30.38 29.87
N GLY A 124 1.44 31.62 29.88
CA GLY A 124 1.89 32.65 28.93
C GLY A 124 1.54 32.38 27.44
N VAL A 125 0.76 31.32 27.15
CA VAL A 125 0.32 30.99 25.79
C VAL A 125 -0.75 31.99 25.36
N VAL A 126 -0.46 32.72 24.28
CA VAL A 126 -1.38 33.67 23.65
C VAL A 126 -2.60 32.94 23.10
N THR A 127 -3.77 33.51 23.33
CA THR A 127 -5.05 32.92 22.94
C THR A 127 -5.70 33.68 21.78
N LEU A 128 -6.72 33.07 21.16
CA LEU A 128 -7.51 33.73 20.11
C LEU A 128 -8.26 34.98 20.64
N ASP A 129 -8.56 35.01 21.94
CA ASP A 129 -9.15 36.19 22.61
C ASP A 129 -8.15 37.35 22.68
N ASP A 130 -6.88 37.08 22.96
CA ASP A 130 -5.82 38.09 22.96
C ASP A 130 -5.66 38.73 21.57
N VAL A 131 -5.74 37.91 20.51
CA VAL A 131 -5.73 38.39 19.12
C VAL A 131 -6.98 39.20 18.79
N ALA A 132 -8.17 38.72 19.15
CA ALA A 132 -9.43 39.43 18.91
C ALA A 132 -9.43 40.81 19.58
N ARG A 133 -8.95 40.87 20.83
CA ARG A 133 -8.79 42.09 21.63
C ARG A 133 -7.81 43.07 21.01
N LEU A 134 -6.62 42.61 20.58
CA LEU A 134 -5.62 43.48 19.94
C LEU A 134 -6.07 43.97 18.56
N ALA A 135 -6.80 43.17 17.80
CA ALA A 135 -7.33 43.54 16.48
C ALA A 135 -8.61 44.40 16.52
N GLY A 136 -9.21 44.58 17.70
CA GLY A 136 -10.46 45.31 17.89
C GLY A 136 -11.65 44.61 17.21
N VAL A 137 -11.76 43.29 17.34
CA VAL A 137 -12.84 42.47 16.75
C VAL A 137 -13.42 41.49 17.78
N SER A 138 -14.59 40.93 17.50
CA SER A 138 -15.14 39.84 18.33
C SER A 138 -14.38 38.52 18.11
N LEU A 139 -14.38 37.64 19.12
CA LEU A 139 -13.75 36.31 19.05
C LEU A 139 -14.24 35.50 17.84
N ALA A 140 -15.54 35.58 17.53
CA ALA A 140 -16.14 34.93 16.35
C ALA A 140 -15.60 35.50 15.02
N THR A 141 -15.29 36.80 14.96
CA THR A 141 -14.68 37.43 13.79
C THR A 141 -13.21 37.03 13.64
N ALA A 142 -12.43 37.05 14.73
CA ALA A 142 -11.04 36.57 14.71
C ALA A 142 -10.96 35.10 14.26
N SER A 143 -11.85 34.25 14.77
CA SER A 143 -11.99 32.84 14.36
C SER A 143 -12.30 32.67 12.87
N ARG A 144 -13.20 33.48 12.30
CA ARG A 144 -13.51 33.44 10.86
C ARG A 144 -12.38 33.95 9.98
N VAL A 145 -11.64 34.97 10.41
CA VAL A 145 -10.52 35.53 9.65
C VAL A 145 -9.35 34.54 9.60
N LEU A 146 -9.00 33.94 10.73
CA LEU A 146 -7.89 32.97 10.84
C LEU A 146 -8.31 31.53 10.48
N GLY A 147 -9.56 31.32 10.05
CA GLY A 147 -10.13 30.02 9.69
C GLY A 147 -10.17 29.78 8.16
N PRO A 148 -9.81 28.57 7.68
CA PRO A 148 -9.59 28.31 6.26
C PRO A 148 -10.84 28.48 5.38
N ALA A 149 -12.03 28.20 5.89
CA ALA A 149 -13.29 28.24 5.13
C ALA A 149 -13.92 29.64 4.97
N SER A 150 -13.43 30.65 5.69
CA SER A 150 -14.09 31.97 5.79
C SER A 150 -13.20 33.18 5.45
N ALA A 151 -11.88 33.00 5.38
CA ALA A 151 -10.92 34.09 5.07
C ALA A 151 -11.11 34.78 3.69
N ARG A 152 -11.92 34.21 2.79
CA ARG A 152 -12.34 34.80 1.50
C ARG A 152 -13.61 35.66 1.55
N ARG A 153 -14.33 35.68 2.67
CA ARG A 153 -15.61 36.42 2.86
C ARG A 153 -15.47 37.60 3.84
N VAL A 154 -14.25 37.98 4.19
CA VAL A 154 -13.96 39.10 5.08
C VAL A 154 -13.21 40.19 4.31
N GLY A 155 -13.56 41.45 4.51
CA GLY A 155 -12.88 42.59 3.88
C GLY A 155 -11.39 42.61 4.20
N SER A 156 -10.58 42.99 3.21
CA SER A 156 -9.11 42.97 3.26
C SER A 156 -8.54 43.69 4.49
N GLU A 157 -9.02 44.89 4.78
CA GLU A 157 -8.58 45.71 5.92
C GLU A 157 -8.79 45.01 7.28
N LEU A 158 -9.94 44.37 7.46
CA LEU A 158 -10.26 43.63 8.69
C LEU A 158 -9.40 42.37 8.83
N ARG A 159 -9.07 41.74 7.69
CA ARG A 159 -8.17 40.60 7.62
C ARG A 159 -6.74 40.98 7.98
N GLU A 160 -6.19 42.02 7.37
CA GLU A 160 -4.83 42.52 7.67
C GLU A 160 -4.68 42.89 9.15
N ARG A 161 -5.67 43.56 9.74
CA ARG A 161 -5.68 43.90 11.18
C ARG A 161 -5.55 42.68 12.08
N VAL A 162 -6.36 41.64 11.85
CA VAL A 162 -6.35 40.42 12.67
C VAL A 162 -5.08 39.61 12.45
N GLU A 163 -4.61 39.47 11.21
CA GLU A 163 -3.36 38.78 10.92
C GLU A 163 -2.14 39.52 11.50
N LYS A 164 -2.11 40.86 11.45
CA LYS A 164 -1.07 41.68 12.08
C LYS A 164 -1.07 41.49 13.60
N ALA A 165 -2.23 41.51 14.24
CA ALA A 165 -2.36 41.24 15.67
C ALA A 165 -1.90 39.83 16.05
N ALA A 166 -2.25 38.81 15.25
CA ALA A 166 -1.80 37.44 15.45
C ALA A 166 -0.26 37.32 15.36
N ARG A 167 0.34 37.92 14.33
CA ARG A 167 1.81 37.97 14.16
C ARG A 167 2.50 38.70 15.31
N GLN A 168 1.99 39.86 15.73
CA GLN A 168 2.56 40.66 16.82
C GLN A 168 2.56 39.93 18.17
N LEU A 169 1.57 39.06 18.41
CA LEU A 169 1.49 38.28 19.64
C LEU A 169 2.13 36.89 19.52
N GLY A 170 2.63 36.48 18.35
CA GLY A 170 3.09 35.10 18.12
C GLY A 170 1.98 34.06 18.30
N TYR A 171 0.73 34.40 17.95
CA TYR A 171 -0.40 33.49 18.10
C TYR A 171 -0.36 32.37 17.07
N THR A 172 -0.23 31.13 17.53
CA THR A 172 -0.41 29.93 16.73
C THR A 172 -1.83 29.36 16.95
N PRO A 173 -2.62 29.09 15.89
CA PRO A 173 -3.93 28.45 16.02
C PRO A 173 -3.87 27.12 16.75
N ASN A 174 -4.74 26.91 17.75
CA ASN A 174 -4.82 25.64 18.45
C ASN A 174 -5.49 24.57 17.56
N LEU A 175 -4.68 23.65 17.03
CA LEU A 175 -5.11 22.56 16.15
C LEU A 175 -6.13 21.60 16.81
N VAL A 176 -6.06 21.40 18.13
CA VAL A 176 -7.03 20.57 18.86
C VAL A 176 -8.40 21.25 18.88
N ALA A 177 -8.44 22.57 19.12
CA ALA A 177 -9.68 23.35 19.07
C ALA A 177 -10.27 23.41 17.65
N ARG A 178 -9.43 23.45 16.61
CA ARG A 178 -9.88 23.36 15.20
C ARG A 178 -10.44 21.98 14.86
N THR A 179 -9.76 20.90 15.28
CA THR A 179 -10.25 19.52 15.11
C THR A 179 -11.61 19.30 15.77
N LEU A 180 -11.81 19.86 16.97
CA LEU A 180 -13.12 19.81 17.67
C LEU A 180 -14.21 20.63 16.96
N ALA A 181 -13.86 21.78 16.36
CA ALA A 181 -14.81 22.65 15.66
C ALA A 181 -15.16 22.18 14.23
N HIS A 182 -14.27 21.42 13.57
CA HIS A 182 -14.43 20.95 12.19
C HIS A 182 -14.62 19.43 12.04
N GLY A 183 -14.55 18.66 13.13
CA GLY A 183 -14.80 17.22 13.17
C GLY A 183 -13.60 16.35 12.75
N ALA A 184 -12.76 16.84 11.85
CA ALA A 184 -11.55 16.20 11.35
C ALA A 184 -10.29 17.04 11.63
N SER A 185 -9.13 16.39 11.69
CA SER A 185 -7.83 17.07 11.80
C SER A 185 -7.28 17.43 10.40
N ASP A 186 -6.34 18.38 10.34
CA ASP A 186 -5.55 18.64 9.13
C ASP A 186 -4.39 17.62 8.97
N LEU A 187 -4.51 16.43 9.57
CA LEU A 187 -3.48 15.40 9.56
C LEU A 187 -3.87 14.26 8.60
N VAL A 188 -2.91 13.74 7.85
CA VAL A 188 -3.02 12.46 7.16
C VAL A 188 -1.93 11.52 7.65
N GLY A 189 -2.24 10.22 7.67
CA GLY A 189 -1.30 9.19 8.05
C GLY A 189 -0.63 8.56 6.85
N LEU A 190 0.66 8.26 6.97
CA LEU A 190 1.37 7.35 6.09
C LEU A 190 2.01 6.26 6.94
N VAL A 191 1.63 5.00 6.72
CA VAL A 191 2.30 3.84 7.32
C VAL A 191 3.11 3.13 6.23
N VAL A 192 4.41 2.92 6.48
CA VAL A 192 5.36 2.27 5.55
C VAL A 192 6.15 1.18 6.27
N PRO A 193 6.64 0.14 5.56
CA PRO A 193 7.52 -0.86 6.17
C PRO A 193 8.86 -0.27 6.59
N GLY A 194 9.40 0.73 5.88
CA GLY A 194 10.57 1.46 6.35
C GLY A 194 11.09 2.50 5.37
N LEU A 195 11.62 3.63 5.88
CA LEU A 195 12.11 4.75 5.08
C LEU A 195 13.57 4.62 4.61
N ALA A 196 14.27 3.55 4.98
CA ALA A 196 15.64 3.29 4.54
C ALA A 196 15.70 2.74 3.09
N GLU A 197 14.58 2.21 2.58
CA GLU A 197 14.49 1.75 1.20
C GLU A 197 14.08 2.92 0.28
N PRO A 198 14.82 3.19 -0.82
CA PRO A 198 14.53 4.30 -1.72
C PRO A 198 13.09 4.32 -2.27
N TYR A 199 12.49 3.15 -2.52
CA TYR A 199 11.10 3.03 -2.95
C TYR A 199 10.12 3.68 -1.97
N PHE A 200 10.20 3.35 -0.68
CA PHE A 200 9.30 3.90 0.32
C PHE A 200 9.61 5.37 0.67
N ALA A 201 10.86 5.81 0.52
CA ALA A 201 11.22 7.22 0.63
C ALA A 201 10.59 8.06 -0.50
N ALA A 202 10.68 7.60 -1.76
CA ALA A 202 10.04 8.25 -2.90
C ALA A 202 8.51 8.24 -2.80
N LEU A 203 7.92 7.13 -2.34
CA LEU A 203 6.49 7.04 -2.05
C LEU A 203 6.06 8.04 -0.97
N ALA A 204 6.86 8.21 0.09
CA ALA A 204 6.59 9.20 1.12
C ALA A 204 6.67 10.64 0.59
N ASP A 205 7.60 10.94 -0.30
CA ASP A 205 7.68 12.26 -0.96
C ASP A 205 6.42 12.56 -1.79
N GLY A 206 5.91 11.58 -2.53
CA GLY A 206 4.63 11.71 -3.23
C GLY A 206 3.43 11.98 -2.29
N VAL A 207 3.36 11.26 -1.17
CA VAL A 207 2.31 11.52 -0.15
C VAL A 207 2.46 12.93 0.45
N LEU A 208 3.70 13.39 0.70
CA LEU A 208 3.98 14.74 1.20
C LEU A 208 3.54 15.82 0.20
N ARG A 209 3.91 15.70 -1.09
CA ARG A 209 3.47 16.62 -2.16
C ARG A 209 1.95 16.67 -2.30
N ALA A 210 1.28 15.51 -2.23
CA ALA A 210 -0.18 15.45 -2.28
C ALA A 210 -0.84 16.08 -1.04
N ALA A 211 -0.26 15.91 0.15
CA ALA A 211 -0.75 16.54 1.38
C ALA A 211 -0.55 18.06 1.37
N GLU A 212 0.60 18.54 0.88
CA GLU A 212 0.91 19.97 0.76
C GLU A 212 -0.09 20.69 -0.16
N ARG A 213 -0.48 20.07 -1.29
CA ARG A 213 -1.53 20.57 -2.20
C ARG A 213 -2.87 20.87 -1.49
N ASP A 214 -3.21 20.09 -0.46
CA ASP A 214 -4.44 20.27 0.34
C ASP A 214 -4.21 21.01 1.68
N GLY A 215 -2.98 21.46 1.97
CA GLY A 215 -2.61 22.13 3.21
C GLY A 215 -2.61 21.22 4.46
N LEU A 216 -2.34 19.93 4.27
CA LEU A 216 -2.37 18.89 5.30
C LEU A 216 -0.96 18.53 5.79
N ALA A 217 -0.83 18.23 7.08
CA ALA A 217 0.38 17.66 7.65
C ALA A 217 0.37 16.13 7.52
N VAL A 218 1.54 15.51 7.33
CA VAL A 218 1.70 14.05 7.27
C VAL A 218 2.36 13.54 8.55
N LEU A 219 1.75 12.55 9.20
CA LEU A 219 2.43 11.74 10.22
C LEU A 219 2.86 10.41 9.62
N VAL A 220 4.17 10.17 9.57
CA VAL A 220 4.76 8.96 9.00
C VAL A 220 5.10 7.95 10.10
N GLY A 221 4.42 6.81 10.08
CA GLY A 221 4.71 5.65 10.92
C GLY A 221 5.52 4.61 10.14
N ALA A 222 6.71 4.25 10.63
CA ALA A 222 7.51 3.16 10.07
C ALA A 222 7.32 1.88 10.89
N GLY A 223 6.81 0.81 10.25
CA GLY A 223 6.67 -0.52 10.85
C GLY A 223 8.01 -1.19 11.15
N ARG A 224 9.02 -0.97 10.30
CA ARG A 224 10.34 -1.64 10.33
C ARG A 224 10.26 -3.17 10.25
N GLY A 225 9.27 -3.68 9.51
CA GLY A 225 8.98 -5.12 9.42
C GLY A 225 8.37 -5.71 10.69
N ASP A 226 7.88 -4.86 11.62
CA ASP A 226 7.19 -5.26 12.84
C ASP A 226 5.68 -4.93 12.72
N PRO A 227 4.84 -5.93 12.36
CA PRO A 227 3.38 -5.87 12.34
C PRO A 227 2.70 -5.10 13.46
N GLU A 228 3.12 -5.31 14.71
CA GLU A 228 2.47 -4.72 15.88
C GLU A 228 2.70 -3.21 15.93
N ARG A 229 3.83 -2.73 15.36
CA ARG A 229 4.08 -1.29 15.21
C ARG A 229 3.20 -0.68 14.14
N GLU A 230 2.94 -1.37 13.04
CA GLU A 230 2.02 -0.88 12.01
C GLU A 230 0.61 -0.73 12.57
N ILE A 231 0.12 -1.72 13.33
CA ILE A 231 -1.15 -1.64 14.06
C ILE A 231 -1.14 -0.47 15.07
N ALA A 232 -0.05 -0.28 15.84
CA ALA A 232 0.07 0.82 16.80
C ALA A 232 0.12 2.21 16.14
N HIS A 233 0.73 2.33 14.96
CA HIS A 233 0.72 3.57 14.15
C HIS A 233 -0.69 3.86 13.65
N LEU A 234 -1.41 2.85 13.11
CA LEU A 234 -2.81 3.00 12.71
C LEU A 234 -3.72 3.41 13.87
N ALA A 235 -3.53 2.82 15.05
CA ALA A 235 -4.28 3.18 16.27
C ALA A 235 -3.99 4.61 16.72
N THR A 236 -2.74 5.07 16.60
CA THR A 236 -2.34 6.45 16.89
C THR A 236 -3.02 7.42 15.91
N LEU A 237 -3.01 7.11 14.61
CA LEU A 237 -3.64 7.91 13.56
C LEU A 237 -5.17 7.99 13.73
N ARG A 238 -5.82 6.87 14.08
CA ARG A 238 -7.25 6.85 14.43
C ARG A 238 -7.55 7.69 15.67
N ALA A 239 -6.74 7.59 16.73
CA ALA A 239 -6.90 8.38 17.95
C ALA A 239 -6.73 9.89 17.70
N GLN A 240 -5.83 10.27 16.79
CA GLN A 240 -5.62 11.66 16.36
C GLN A 240 -6.67 12.15 15.34
N ARG A 241 -7.61 11.29 14.91
CA ARG A 241 -8.59 11.57 13.85
C ARG A 241 -7.93 12.08 12.56
N ALA A 242 -6.90 11.36 12.09
CA ALA A 242 -6.33 11.59 10.77
C ALA A 242 -7.44 11.56 9.70
N ARG A 243 -7.45 12.52 8.77
CA ARG A 243 -8.45 12.68 7.72
C ARG A 243 -8.41 11.55 6.69
N ALA A 244 -7.22 11.02 6.42
CA ALA A 244 -6.97 9.86 5.59
C ALA A 244 -5.75 9.09 6.11
N ILE A 245 -5.65 7.81 5.75
CA ILE A 245 -4.47 6.97 5.97
C ILE A 245 -4.06 6.33 4.64
N VAL A 246 -2.78 6.42 4.30
CA VAL A 246 -2.12 5.63 3.27
C VAL A 246 -1.33 4.51 3.95
N LEU A 247 -1.58 3.26 3.58
CA LEU A 247 -0.83 2.08 4.05
C LEU A 247 -0.04 1.49 2.89
N ALA A 248 1.30 1.56 2.94
CA ALA A 248 2.17 0.97 1.92
C ALA A 248 2.74 -0.38 2.39
N GLY A 249 3.01 -1.29 1.46
CA GLY A 249 3.68 -2.56 1.76
C GLY A 249 2.74 -3.68 2.24
N VAL A 250 1.51 -3.72 1.73
CA VAL A 250 0.50 -4.77 2.03
C VAL A 250 0.80 -6.13 1.36
N ASP A 251 2.00 -6.27 0.80
CA ASP A 251 2.43 -7.22 -0.22
C ASP A 251 2.62 -8.66 0.30
N ALA A 252 2.96 -8.81 1.60
CA ALA A 252 3.43 -10.08 2.19
C ALA A 252 2.89 -10.32 3.62
N VAL A 253 1.68 -9.85 3.91
CA VAL A 253 1.13 -9.84 5.26
C VAL A 253 0.64 -11.24 5.70
N ALA A 254 1.20 -11.78 6.77
CA ALA A 254 0.77 -13.06 7.35
C ALA A 254 -0.67 -12.99 7.91
N VAL A 255 -1.44 -14.08 7.80
CA VAL A 255 -2.89 -14.10 8.15
C VAL A 255 -3.24 -13.50 9.52
N PRO A 256 -2.53 -13.79 10.64
CA PRO A 256 -2.83 -13.18 11.94
C PRO A 256 -2.60 -11.66 11.95
N VAL A 257 -1.55 -11.20 11.26
CA VAL A 257 -1.22 -9.79 11.10
C VAL A 257 -2.25 -9.07 10.24
N ALA A 258 -2.63 -9.68 9.10
CA ALA A 258 -3.64 -9.15 8.21
C ALA A 258 -4.96 -8.95 8.95
N SER A 259 -5.31 -9.88 9.85
CA SER A 259 -6.47 -9.78 10.72
C SER A 259 -6.39 -8.61 11.71
N GLY A 260 -5.22 -8.40 12.33
CA GLY A 260 -4.98 -7.28 13.26
C GLY A 260 -5.00 -5.90 12.59
N LEU A 261 -4.28 -5.76 11.48
CA LEU A 261 -4.28 -4.54 10.64
C LEU A 261 -5.69 -4.23 10.14
N ARG A 262 -6.38 -5.23 9.58
CA ARG A 262 -7.75 -5.09 9.09
C ARG A 262 -8.69 -4.59 10.18
N ALA A 263 -8.69 -5.22 11.36
CA ALA A 263 -9.59 -4.82 12.45
C ALA A 263 -9.35 -3.37 12.91
N GLU A 264 -8.13 -2.85 12.80
CA GLU A 264 -7.81 -1.46 13.11
C GLU A 264 -8.26 -0.49 11.99
N LEU A 265 -8.13 -0.89 10.73
CA LEU A 265 -8.65 -0.15 9.58
C LEU A 265 -10.19 -0.11 9.56
N GLU A 266 -10.88 -1.20 9.90
CA GLU A 266 -12.34 -1.26 10.09
C GLU A 266 -12.79 -0.28 11.18
N ARG A 267 -12.12 -0.28 12.34
CA ARG A 267 -12.37 0.69 13.42
C ARG A 267 -12.18 2.15 12.98
N TYR A 268 -11.25 2.41 12.06
CA TYR A 268 -11.00 3.73 11.51
C TYR A 268 -12.03 4.14 10.44
N GLN A 269 -12.42 3.23 9.54
CA GLN A 269 -13.48 3.46 8.56
C GLN A 269 -14.85 3.66 9.22
N ALA A 270 -15.14 2.94 10.31
CA ALA A 270 -16.39 3.07 11.07
C ALA A 270 -16.62 4.47 11.69
N ILE A 271 -15.55 5.25 11.90
CA ILE A 271 -15.64 6.66 12.33
C ILE A 271 -15.56 7.67 11.17
N GLY A 272 -15.73 7.21 9.93
CA GLY A 272 -15.68 8.03 8.72
C GLY A 272 -14.28 8.19 8.11
N GLY A 273 -13.27 7.49 8.63
CA GLY A 273 -11.91 7.49 8.11
C GLY A 273 -11.81 6.93 6.68
N ARG A 274 -10.80 7.38 5.92
CA ARG A 274 -10.56 6.95 4.55
C ARG A 274 -9.18 6.34 4.38
N VAL A 275 -9.13 5.19 3.71
CA VAL A 275 -7.92 4.38 3.57
C VAL A 275 -7.64 4.11 2.10
N ALA A 276 -6.40 4.31 1.68
CA ALA A 276 -5.86 3.76 0.45
C ALA A 276 -4.61 2.92 0.79
N CYS A 277 -4.42 1.83 0.05
CA CYS A 277 -3.27 0.95 0.17
C CYS A 277 -2.35 1.10 -1.04
N VAL A 278 -1.06 0.87 -0.84
CA VAL A 278 -0.07 0.78 -1.92
C VAL A 278 0.64 -0.56 -1.82
N ALA A 279 0.57 -1.36 -2.89
CA ALA A 279 1.31 -2.60 -3.03
C ALA A 279 2.33 -2.47 -4.16
N ARG A 280 3.54 -3.01 -3.97
CA ARG A 280 4.53 -3.19 -5.05
C ARG A 280 4.37 -4.55 -5.70
N GLU A 281 4.06 -5.54 -4.88
CA GLU A 281 3.82 -6.93 -5.23
C GLU A 281 2.56 -7.44 -4.53
N LEU A 282 1.92 -8.47 -5.08
CA LEU A 282 0.73 -9.08 -4.49
C LEU A 282 1.03 -10.53 -4.09
N PRO A 283 0.45 -11.03 -2.99
CA PRO A 283 0.53 -12.44 -2.67
C PRO A 283 -0.21 -13.27 -3.73
N ALA A 284 0.07 -14.58 -3.77
CA ALA A 284 -0.76 -15.54 -4.48
C ALA A 284 -2.11 -15.70 -3.76
N ALA A 285 -2.99 -14.72 -3.94
CA ALA A 285 -4.33 -14.67 -3.34
C ALA A 285 -5.36 -15.42 -4.17
N ASP A 286 -6.46 -15.80 -3.52
CA ASP A 286 -7.73 -16.15 -4.18
C ASP A 286 -8.16 -14.95 -5.08
N PRO A 287 -8.45 -15.14 -6.38
CA PRO A 287 -8.76 -14.05 -7.33
C PRO A 287 -9.88 -13.08 -6.93
N GLY A 288 -10.67 -13.38 -5.89
CA GLY A 288 -11.69 -12.48 -5.32
C GLY A 288 -11.29 -11.69 -4.08
N ALA A 289 -10.12 -11.94 -3.48
CA ALA A 289 -9.68 -11.31 -2.23
C ALA A 289 -8.45 -10.40 -2.44
N GLY A 290 -8.55 -9.14 -2.01
CA GLY A 290 -7.39 -8.25 -1.98
C GLY A 290 -6.38 -8.63 -0.88
N PRO A 291 -5.24 -7.91 -0.76
CA PRO A 291 -4.25 -8.17 0.29
C PRO A 291 -4.79 -7.96 1.72
N LEU A 292 -5.97 -7.37 1.88
CA LEU A 292 -6.70 -7.20 3.15
C LEU A 292 -8.07 -7.93 3.16
N GLY A 293 -8.24 -8.93 2.28
CA GLY A 293 -9.48 -9.67 2.10
C GLY A 293 -10.54 -8.87 1.32
N ASP A 294 -11.78 -8.89 1.81
CA ASP A 294 -12.91 -8.10 1.29
C ASP A 294 -13.00 -6.67 1.86
N LEU A 295 -11.97 -6.19 2.59
CA LEU A 295 -11.96 -4.84 3.15
C LEU A 295 -12.00 -3.80 2.00
N PRO A 296 -13.00 -2.89 1.97
CA PRO A 296 -13.20 -2.02 0.82
C PRO A 296 -12.27 -0.80 0.88
N VAL A 297 -11.06 -0.98 0.34
CA VAL A 297 -10.00 0.03 0.24
C VAL A 297 -9.61 0.25 -1.22
N ASP A 298 -9.25 1.48 -1.58
CA ASP A 298 -8.55 1.69 -2.85
C ASP A 298 -7.13 1.10 -2.75
N LEU A 299 -6.68 0.44 -3.82
CA LEU A 299 -5.38 -0.20 -3.90
C LEU A 299 -4.61 0.36 -5.11
N VAL A 300 -3.46 0.96 -4.86
CA VAL A 300 -2.54 1.45 -5.89
C VAL A 300 -1.44 0.41 -6.11
N VAL A 301 -1.20 0.04 -7.37
CA VAL A 301 -0.22 -0.96 -7.80
C VAL A 301 0.63 -0.41 -8.95
N PRO A 302 1.85 -0.94 -9.20
CA PRO A 302 2.54 -0.67 -10.45
C PRO A 302 1.78 -1.31 -11.62
N ASP A 303 1.82 -0.67 -12.79
CA ASP A 303 1.42 -1.28 -14.06
C ASP A 303 2.52 -2.25 -14.53
N ASP A 304 2.51 -3.45 -13.96
CA ASP A 304 3.45 -4.52 -14.29
C ASP A 304 3.40 -4.93 -15.76
N ARG A 305 2.18 -5.07 -16.31
CA ARG A 305 1.96 -5.51 -17.71
C ARG A 305 2.40 -4.45 -18.72
N GLY A 306 1.95 -3.21 -18.56
CA GLY A 306 2.33 -2.11 -19.46
C GLY A 306 3.77 -1.65 -19.25
N GLY A 307 4.35 -1.82 -18.06
CA GLY A 307 5.78 -1.67 -17.80
C GLY A 307 6.62 -2.69 -18.58
N ALA A 308 6.32 -3.99 -18.44
CA ALA A 308 7.05 -5.05 -19.11
C ALA A 308 6.86 -5.04 -20.64
N SER A 309 5.69 -4.66 -21.13
CA SER A 309 5.44 -4.46 -22.57
C SER A 309 6.30 -3.34 -23.17
N ARG A 310 6.38 -2.19 -22.49
CA ARG A 310 7.26 -1.08 -22.91
C ARG A 310 8.75 -1.46 -22.83
N LEU A 311 9.15 -2.27 -21.85
CA LEU A 311 10.52 -2.81 -21.81
C LEU A 311 10.82 -3.70 -23.03
N ALA A 312 9.95 -4.66 -23.35
CA ALA A 312 10.10 -5.51 -24.54
C ALA A 312 10.23 -4.68 -25.84
N GLN A 313 9.39 -3.66 -26.01
CA GLN A 313 9.44 -2.74 -27.14
C GLN A 313 10.76 -1.94 -27.19
N ALA A 314 11.25 -1.44 -26.05
CA ALA A 314 12.53 -0.74 -25.98
C ALA A 314 13.72 -1.64 -26.34
N LEU A 315 13.75 -2.88 -25.83
CA LEU A 315 14.80 -3.85 -26.18
C LEU A 315 14.74 -4.26 -27.65
N ALA A 316 13.54 -4.41 -28.22
CA ALA A 316 13.35 -4.65 -29.65
C ALA A 316 13.82 -3.45 -30.51
N ALA A 317 13.62 -2.21 -30.06
CA ALA A 317 14.11 -1.00 -30.72
C ALA A 317 15.66 -0.87 -30.67
N LEU A 318 16.30 -1.51 -29.69
CA LEU A 318 17.77 -1.67 -29.62
C LEU A 318 18.31 -2.78 -30.53
N GLY A 319 17.44 -3.47 -31.30
CA GLY A 319 17.82 -4.47 -32.30
C GLY A 319 17.83 -5.92 -31.79
N HIS A 320 17.49 -6.17 -30.52
CA HIS A 320 17.29 -7.53 -30.04
C HIS A 320 16.08 -8.19 -30.72
N ARG A 321 16.24 -9.47 -31.08
CA ARG A 321 15.21 -10.27 -31.79
C ARG A 321 14.90 -11.62 -31.14
N ARG A 322 15.80 -12.10 -30.27
CA ARG A 322 15.71 -13.40 -29.60
C ARG A 322 15.90 -13.20 -28.11
N PHE A 323 14.96 -13.70 -27.33
CA PHE A 323 14.79 -13.37 -25.92
C PHE A 323 14.48 -14.62 -25.09
N ALA A 324 15.00 -14.64 -23.85
CA ALA A 324 14.56 -15.57 -22.83
C ALA A 324 14.15 -14.80 -21.57
N VAL A 325 13.12 -15.29 -20.87
CA VAL A 325 12.59 -14.69 -19.64
C VAL A 325 12.92 -15.60 -18.46
N LEU A 326 13.60 -15.04 -17.46
CA LEU A 326 13.79 -15.68 -16.16
C LEU A 326 12.62 -15.27 -15.27
N ALA A 327 11.69 -16.20 -15.05
CA ALA A 327 10.41 -15.96 -14.39
C ALA A 327 10.37 -16.58 -13.00
N GLY A 328 9.68 -15.91 -12.07
CA GLY A 328 9.29 -16.50 -10.78
C GLY A 328 8.18 -17.54 -10.92
N PRO A 329 7.57 -17.98 -9.79
CA PRO A 329 6.41 -18.86 -9.80
C PRO A 329 5.20 -18.21 -10.49
N PRO A 330 4.48 -18.89 -11.41
CA PRO A 330 3.36 -18.33 -12.15
C PRO A 330 2.09 -18.12 -11.30
N GLU A 331 2.09 -18.52 -10.04
CA GLU A 331 1.02 -18.29 -9.06
C GLU A 331 1.00 -16.82 -8.60
N LEU A 332 2.15 -16.12 -8.66
CA LEU A 332 2.29 -14.72 -8.29
C LEU A 332 1.68 -13.79 -9.37
N PRO A 333 0.74 -12.89 -9.03
CA PRO A 333 0.11 -11.98 -9.99
C PRO A 333 1.13 -11.14 -10.78
N GLN A 334 2.07 -10.49 -10.10
CA GLN A 334 3.11 -9.66 -10.71
C GLN A 334 3.99 -10.43 -11.70
N VAL A 335 4.29 -11.71 -11.44
CA VAL A 335 5.05 -12.54 -12.36
C VAL A 335 4.24 -12.81 -13.63
N ARG A 336 2.95 -13.18 -13.51
CA ARG A 336 2.07 -13.38 -14.67
C ARG A 336 1.97 -12.11 -15.52
N GLU A 337 1.73 -10.97 -14.86
CA GLU A 337 1.55 -9.69 -15.55
C GLU A 337 2.83 -9.23 -16.25
N ARG A 338 4.01 -9.36 -15.62
CA ARG A 338 5.31 -9.05 -16.25
C ARG A 338 5.61 -9.97 -17.43
N VAL A 339 5.40 -11.29 -17.31
CA VAL A 339 5.63 -12.24 -18.42
C VAL A 339 4.65 -12.00 -19.58
N ALA A 340 3.36 -11.82 -19.28
CA ALA A 340 2.34 -11.56 -20.30
C ALA A 340 2.57 -10.21 -21.00
N GLY A 341 2.92 -9.18 -20.24
CA GLY A 341 3.26 -7.85 -20.75
C GLY A 341 4.46 -7.88 -21.68
N PHE A 342 5.57 -8.48 -21.25
CA PHE A 342 6.78 -8.62 -22.07
C PHE A 342 6.50 -9.40 -23.36
N THR A 343 5.76 -10.51 -23.27
CA THR A 343 5.38 -11.33 -24.43
C THR A 343 4.49 -10.55 -25.41
N ALA A 344 3.50 -9.80 -24.92
CA ALA A 344 2.65 -8.96 -25.75
C ALA A 344 3.43 -7.81 -26.40
N GLY A 345 4.42 -7.22 -25.70
CA GLY A 345 5.32 -6.20 -26.24
C GLY A 345 6.19 -6.71 -27.39
N LEU A 346 6.69 -7.94 -27.30
CA LEU A 346 7.43 -8.60 -28.38
C LEU A 346 6.53 -8.92 -29.58
N ILE A 347 5.34 -9.50 -29.36
CA ILE A 347 4.38 -9.81 -30.43
C ILE A 347 3.94 -8.54 -31.15
N GLY A 348 3.67 -7.45 -30.41
CA GLY A 348 3.35 -6.14 -30.99
C GLY A 348 4.49 -5.50 -31.79
N ALA A 349 5.75 -5.92 -31.56
CA ALA A 349 6.92 -5.54 -32.35
C ALA A 349 7.19 -6.51 -33.53
N GLY A 350 6.30 -7.48 -33.80
CA GLY A 350 6.47 -8.48 -34.85
C GLY A 350 7.48 -9.59 -34.51
N LEU A 351 7.78 -9.80 -33.23
CA LEU A 351 8.77 -10.76 -32.74
C LEU A 351 8.09 -11.99 -32.11
N PRO A 352 8.76 -13.17 -32.13
CA PRO A 352 8.21 -14.37 -31.50
C PRO A 352 8.11 -14.22 -29.98
N ALA A 353 7.24 -15.02 -29.37
CA ALA A 353 7.18 -15.17 -27.92
C ALA A 353 8.52 -15.68 -27.36
N PRO A 354 8.94 -15.25 -26.16
CA PRO A 354 10.23 -15.62 -25.59
C PRO A 354 10.20 -17.02 -24.96
N ARG A 355 11.37 -17.65 -24.81
CA ARG A 355 11.51 -18.85 -23.97
C ARG A 355 11.38 -18.45 -22.50
N VAL A 356 10.42 -19.00 -21.77
CA VAL A 356 10.19 -18.70 -20.34
C VAL A 356 10.78 -19.79 -19.46
N LEU A 357 11.55 -19.40 -18.44
CA LEU A 357 12.21 -20.30 -17.49
C LEU A 357 11.74 -19.97 -16.07
N HIS A 358 10.81 -20.77 -15.54
CA HIS A 358 10.30 -20.62 -14.16
C HIS A 358 11.30 -21.15 -13.12
N ALA A 359 11.47 -20.38 -12.04
CA ALA A 359 12.27 -20.68 -10.85
C ALA A 359 11.69 -19.92 -9.63
N ALA A 360 12.40 -19.90 -8.50
CA ALA A 360 12.07 -19.00 -7.39
C ALA A 360 12.22 -17.52 -7.81
N CYS A 361 11.45 -16.61 -7.20
CA CYS A 361 11.42 -15.19 -7.57
C CYS A 361 12.48 -14.34 -6.82
N ASP A 362 13.67 -14.90 -6.62
CA ASP A 362 14.75 -14.35 -5.81
C ASP A 362 16.12 -14.48 -6.51
N ARG A 363 17.21 -14.15 -5.81
CA ARG A 363 18.56 -14.20 -6.36
C ARG A 363 19.01 -15.62 -6.71
N ASP A 364 18.60 -16.62 -5.95
CA ASP A 364 19.03 -18.01 -6.18
C ASP A 364 18.17 -18.69 -7.26
N GLY A 365 16.90 -18.33 -7.38
CA GLY A 365 16.08 -18.66 -8.54
C GLY A 365 16.59 -18.01 -9.83
N GLY A 366 17.06 -16.75 -9.77
CA GLY A 366 17.75 -16.10 -10.88
C GLY A 366 19.03 -16.82 -11.30
N ARG A 367 19.85 -17.24 -10.32
CA ARG A 367 21.05 -18.05 -10.52
C ARG A 367 20.72 -19.37 -11.22
N ALA A 368 19.78 -20.15 -10.66
CA ALA A 368 19.38 -21.45 -11.17
C ALA A 368 18.74 -21.38 -12.57
N ALA A 369 17.91 -20.37 -12.84
CA ALA A 369 17.31 -20.16 -14.15
C ALA A 369 18.37 -19.83 -15.22
N ALA A 370 19.38 -19.02 -14.89
CA ALA A 370 20.50 -18.73 -15.78
C ALA A 370 21.42 -19.96 -15.98
N GLU A 371 21.70 -20.74 -14.94
CA GLU A 371 22.49 -21.98 -15.05
C GLU A 371 21.82 -23.00 -15.97
N ARG A 372 20.50 -23.20 -15.80
CA ARG A 372 19.71 -24.07 -16.67
C ARG A 372 19.71 -23.55 -18.12
N LEU A 373 19.52 -22.26 -18.34
CA LEU A 373 19.54 -21.66 -19.67
C LEU A 373 20.88 -21.84 -20.40
N LEU A 374 22.00 -21.74 -19.68
CA LEU A 374 23.34 -21.97 -20.24
C LEU A 374 23.60 -23.45 -20.50
N ALA A 375 23.16 -24.34 -19.61
CA ALA A 375 23.33 -25.79 -19.75
C ALA A 375 22.49 -26.39 -20.90
N GLU A 376 21.26 -25.89 -21.09
CA GLU A 376 20.36 -26.28 -22.19
C GLU A 376 20.70 -25.57 -23.52
N GLY A 377 21.65 -24.62 -23.50
CA GLY A 377 21.96 -23.75 -24.62
C GLY A 377 20.90 -22.67 -24.87
N THR A 378 21.34 -21.51 -25.36
CA THR A 378 20.46 -20.42 -25.77
C THR A 378 21.01 -19.65 -26.96
N ASP A 379 20.12 -19.27 -27.86
CA ASP A 379 20.33 -18.34 -28.96
C ASP A 379 19.88 -16.90 -28.61
N ALA A 380 19.34 -16.69 -27.40
CA ALA A 380 18.87 -15.41 -26.92
C ALA A 380 20.00 -14.38 -26.91
N THR A 381 19.65 -13.14 -27.25
CA THR A 381 20.59 -12.00 -27.29
C THR A 381 20.37 -11.04 -26.12
N CYS A 382 19.20 -11.12 -25.48
CA CYS A 382 18.87 -10.43 -24.25
C CYS A 382 18.04 -11.34 -23.34
N LEU A 383 18.35 -11.33 -22.04
CA LEU A 383 17.51 -11.89 -21.00
C LEU A 383 16.62 -10.80 -20.39
N PHE A 384 15.40 -11.17 -20.01
CA PHE A 384 14.57 -10.37 -19.10
C PHE A 384 14.31 -11.18 -17.83
N ALA A 385 14.74 -10.67 -16.68
CA ALA A 385 14.38 -11.23 -15.39
C ALA A 385 13.22 -10.43 -14.78
N VAL A 386 12.18 -11.13 -14.30
CA VAL A 386 10.94 -10.48 -13.80
C VAL A 386 11.10 -9.72 -12.48
N SER A 387 12.29 -9.76 -11.88
CA SER A 387 12.72 -8.90 -10.77
C SER A 387 14.23 -8.63 -10.87
N ASP A 388 14.70 -7.50 -10.34
CA ASP A 388 16.15 -7.22 -10.30
C ASP A 388 16.92 -8.19 -9.39
N ALA A 389 16.26 -8.79 -8.39
CA ALA A 389 16.85 -9.84 -7.57
C ALA A 389 17.23 -11.06 -8.43
N MET A 390 16.31 -11.51 -9.29
CA MET A 390 16.60 -12.55 -10.27
C MET A 390 17.65 -12.09 -11.30
N ALA A 391 17.62 -10.84 -11.74
CA ALA A 391 18.62 -10.29 -12.66
C ALA A 391 20.03 -10.33 -12.05
N LEU A 392 20.19 -9.93 -10.78
CA LEU A 392 21.46 -9.99 -10.05
C LEU A 392 21.96 -11.43 -9.90
N GLY A 393 21.07 -12.38 -9.63
CA GLY A 393 21.40 -13.81 -9.59
C GLY A 393 21.91 -14.34 -10.93
N ALA A 394 21.22 -13.98 -12.02
CA ALA A 394 21.64 -14.31 -13.37
C ALA A 394 22.98 -13.65 -13.74
N LEU A 395 23.19 -12.38 -13.36
CA LEU A 395 24.43 -11.65 -13.60
C LEU A 395 25.63 -12.27 -12.87
N ASP A 396 25.45 -12.74 -11.63
CA ASP A 396 26.47 -13.52 -10.91
C ASP A 396 26.82 -14.81 -11.69
N THR A 397 25.81 -15.56 -12.14
CA THR A 397 26.02 -16.79 -12.94
C THR A 397 26.75 -16.51 -14.24
N LEU A 398 26.32 -15.51 -15.01
CA LEU A 398 26.90 -15.16 -16.30
C LEU A 398 28.38 -14.78 -16.13
N ARG A 399 28.70 -13.96 -15.13
CA ARG A 399 30.08 -13.63 -14.75
C ARG A 399 30.89 -14.87 -14.36
N ALA A 400 30.36 -15.73 -13.49
CA ALA A 400 31.02 -16.97 -13.06
C ALA A 400 31.25 -17.98 -14.20
N ARG A 401 30.43 -17.93 -15.26
CA ARG A 401 30.58 -18.75 -16.47
C ARG A 401 31.35 -18.04 -17.60
N GLY A 402 31.91 -16.86 -17.36
CA GLY A 402 32.69 -16.10 -18.34
C GLY A 402 31.87 -15.53 -19.50
N VAL A 403 30.56 -15.39 -19.35
CA VAL A 403 29.66 -14.79 -20.36
C VAL A 403 29.60 -13.28 -20.14
N PRO A 404 30.19 -12.43 -21.00
CA PRO A 404 30.20 -11.00 -20.79
C PRO A 404 28.80 -10.40 -21.01
N VAL A 405 28.42 -9.51 -20.08
CA VAL A 405 27.19 -8.70 -20.15
C VAL A 405 27.64 -7.25 -20.31
N PRO A 406 27.21 -6.52 -21.38
CA PRO A 406 26.22 -6.91 -22.39
C PRO A 406 26.78 -7.63 -23.64
N ASP A 407 28.10 -7.81 -23.77
CA ASP A 407 28.80 -8.09 -25.04
C ASP A 407 28.62 -9.49 -25.64
N ALA A 408 28.23 -10.48 -24.85
CA ALA A 408 27.70 -11.75 -25.36
C ALA A 408 26.18 -11.75 -25.22
N LEU A 409 25.71 -11.43 -24.01
CA LEU A 409 24.30 -11.52 -23.63
C LEU A 409 23.88 -10.28 -22.84
N SER A 410 22.90 -9.55 -23.35
CA SER A 410 22.30 -8.43 -22.61
C SER A 410 21.33 -8.93 -21.53
N LEU A 411 21.10 -8.11 -20.51
CA LEU A 411 20.26 -8.47 -19.36
C LEU A 411 19.44 -7.27 -18.89
N ALA A 412 18.13 -7.45 -18.75
CA ALA A 412 17.22 -6.48 -18.16
C ALA A 412 16.49 -7.07 -16.94
N GLY A 413 16.13 -6.20 -15.99
CA GLY A 413 15.38 -6.53 -14.77
C GLY A 413 14.03 -5.80 -14.65
N PHE A 414 13.49 -5.79 -13.43
CA PHE A 414 12.27 -5.06 -13.06
C PHE A 414 12.33 -4.67 -11.57
N GLY A 415 12.07 -3.40 -11.26
CA GLY A 415 11.92 -2.88 -9.89
C GLY A 415 12.83 -1.69 -9.49
N ASP A 416 13.89 -1.43 -10.26
CA ASP A 416 14.99 -0.48 -9.93
C ASP A 416 15.55 -0.58 -8.50
N HIS A 417 15.83 -1.81 -8.06
CA HIS A 417 16.36 -2.08 -6.73
C HIS A 417 17.82 -1.62 -6.55
N ALA A 418 18.15 -1.16 -5.33
CA ALA A 418 19.50 -0.77 -4.97
C ALA A 418 20.50 -1.94 -5.10
N GLY A 419 21.67 -1.67 -5.71
CA GLY A 419 22.74 -2.67 -5.90
C GLY A 419 23.04 -3.03 -7.36
N SER A 420 22.34 -2.46 -8.34
CA SER A 420 22.62 -2.67 -9.77
C SER A 420 22.49 -1.37 -10.59
N PRO A 421 23.37 -0.37 -10.39
CA PRO A 421 23.24 0.95 -11.02
C PRO A 421 23.30 0.91 -12.55
N ASP A 422 23.93 -0.11 -13.15
CA ASP A 422 24.03 -0.30 -14.61
C ASP A 422 22.94 -1.21 -15.20
N LEU A 423 22.03 -1.75 -14.39
CA LEU A 423 20.99 -2.66 -14.85
C LEU A 423 19.86 -1.89 -15.58
N THR A 424 19.62 -2.22 -16.84
CA THR A 424 18.40 -1.83 -17.55
C THR A 424 17.20 -2.45 -16.85
N THR A 425 16.20 -1.67 -16.49
CA THR A 425 15.08 -2.13 -15.66
C THR A 425 13.82 -1.31 -15.91
N VAL A 426 12.69 -1.76 -15.36
CA VAL A 426 11.48 -0.94 -15.20
C VAL A 426 11.45 -0.40 -13.77
N ARG A 427 11.51 0.92 -13.62
CA ARG A 427 11.38 1.61 -12.33
C ARG A 427 9.90 1.74 -11.94
N PRO A 428 9.47 1.26 -10.77
CA PRO A 428 8.15 1.53 -10.22
C PRO A 428 7.97 3.03 -9.95
N PRO A 429 6.80 3.62 -10.27
CA PRO A 429 6.56 5.05 -10.15
C PRO A 429 6.19 5.44 -8.70
N ALA A 430 7.06 5.13 -7.74
CA ALA A 430 6.76 5.16 -6.32
C ALA A 430 6.19 6.51 -5.82
N GLU A 431 6.75 7.63 -6.27
CA GLU A 431 6.26 8.98 -5.97
C GLU A 431 4.81 9.17 -6.46
N GLY A 432 4.54 8.90 -7.73
CA GLY A 432 3.20 8.98 -8.32
C GLY A 432 2.21 7.98 -7.70
N MET A 433 2.66 6.83 -7.20
CA MET A 433 1.84 5.89 -6.44
C MET A 433 1.45 6.46 -5.06
N GLY A 434 2.39 7.12 -4.38
CA GLY A 434 2.14 7.84 -3.12
C GLY A 434 1.14 8.99 -3.29
N GLU A 435 1.36 9.84 -4.29
CA GLU A 435 0.42 10.91 -4.65
C GLU A 435 -0.98 10.35 -4.94
N ARG A 436 -1.05 9.32 -5.79
CA ARG A 436 -2.32 8.73 -6.22
C ARG A 436 -3.08 8.08 -5.05
N ALA A 437 -2.38 7.42 -4.14
CA ALA A 437 -2.99 6.79 -2.97
C ALA A 437 -3.63 7.84 -2.04
N LEU A 438 -2.92 8.93 -1.74
CA LEU A 438 -3.49 9.99 -0.91
C LEU A 438 -4.66 10.68 -1.62
N ASP A 439 -4.54 10.96 -2.92
CA ASP A 439 -5.59 11.59 -3.71
C ASP A 439 -6.87 10.74 -3.75
N LEU A 440 -6.76 9.41 -3.81
CA LEU A 440 -7.88 8.46 -3.72
C LEU A 440 -8.54 8.47 -2.33
N ALA A 441 -7.75 8.45 -1.26
CA ALA A 441 -8.27 8.48 0.10
C ALA A 441 -8.95 9.82 0.47
N LEU A 442 -8.40 10.95 0.01
CA LEU A 442 -8.96 12.29 0.29
C LEU A 442 -10.16 12.64 -0.60
N ARG A 443 -10.24 12.08 -1.81
CA ARG A 443 -11.29 12.37 -2.81
C ARG A 443 -11.94 11.07 -3.30
N PRO A 444 -12.67 10.36 -2.41
CA PRO A 444 -13.40 9.16 -2.80
C PRO A 444 -14.41 9.49 -3.90
N ALA A 445 -14.51 8.62 -4.90
CA ALA A 445 -15.57 8.73 -5.91
C ALA A 445 -16.96 8.46 -5.26
N PRO A 446 -18.06 8.89 -5.88
CA PRO A 446 -19.38 8.39 -5.54
C PRO A 446 -19.37 6.86 -5.57
N ALA A 447 -19.69 6.22 -4.46
CA ALA A 447 -19.66 4.76 -4.37
C ALA A 447 -20.83 4.17 -5.16
N ALA A 448 -20.55 3.18 -6.01
CA ALA A 448 -21.53 2.14 -6.27
C ALA A 448 -21.68 1.32 -4.98
N GLU A 449 -22.91 1.05 -4.55
CA GLU A 449 -23.16 0.22 -3.36
C GLU A 449 -23.35 -1.26 -3.74
N PRO A 450 -22.69 -2.20 -3.04
CA PRO A 450 -21.67 -2.01 -2.02
C PRO A 450 -20.31 -1.60 -2.61
N TYR A 451 -19.62 -0.66 -1.96
CA TYR A 451 -18.26 -0.26 -2.34
C TYR A 451 -17.29 -1.41 -2.09
N ARG A 452 -16.50 -1.80 -3.09
CA ARG A 452 -15.51 -2.90 -3.01
C ARG A 452 -14.05 -2.45 -3.09
N GLY A 453 -13.80 -1.13 -3.11
CA GLY A 453 -12.49 -0.58 -3.46
C GLY A 453 -12.21 -0.63 -4.97
N ARG A 454 -11.15 0.07 -5.41
CA ARG A 454 -10.67 0.06 -6.81
C ARG A 454 -9.20 -0.32 -6.83
N VAL A 455 -8.80 -1.11 -7.82
CA VAL A 455 -7.38 -1.31 -8.14
C VAL A 455 -6.97 -0.29 -9.19
N VAL A 456 -5.94 0.49 -8.92
CA VAL A 456 -5.43 1.57 -9.77
C VAL A 456 -3.97 1.30 -10.09
N ALA A 457 -3.68 0.91 -11.33
CA ALA A 457 -2.33 0.74 -11.82
C ALA A 457 -1.69 2.09 -12.17
N VAL A 458 -0.40 2.27 -11.85
CA VAL A 458 0.38 3.47 -12.17
C VAL A 458 1.56 3.08 -13.08
N PRO A 459 1.77 3.74 -14.24
CA PRO A 459 2.79 3.37 -15.21
C PRO A 459 4.21 3.66 -14.72
N GLY A 460 5.04 2.62 -14.63
CA GLY A 460 6.48 2.76 -14.39
C GLY A 460 7.26 3.32 -15.57
N GLU A 461 8.56 3.54 -15.38
CA GLU A 461 9.50 4.07 -16.36
C GLU A 461 10.47 2.97 -16.84
N VAL A 462 10.74 2.88 -18.14
CA VAL A 462 11.80 2.01 -18.67
C VAL A 462 13.12 2.76 -18.62
N VAL A 463 14.07 2.29 -17.82
CA VAL A 463 15.38 2.92 -17.64
C VAL A 463 16.43 2.06 -18.34
N VAL A 464 16.91 2.49 -19.50
CA VAL A 464 17.97 1.80 -20.27
C VAL A 464 19.35 2.19 -19.74
N ARG A 465 20.20 1.19 -19.49
CA ARG A 465 21.51 1.30 -18.83
C ARG A 465 22.52 0.28 -19.40
N GLY A 466 23.75 0.29 -18.88
CA GLY A 466 24.90 -0.46 -19.42
C GLY A 466 24.77 -1.98 -19.52
N SER A 467 23.81 -2.63 -18.84
CA SER A 467 23.59 -4.08 -18.96
C SER A 467 22.92 -4.53 -20.27
N VAL A 468 22.53 -3.60 -21.14
CA VAL A 468 21.96 -3.86 -22.46
C VAL A 468 22.72 -3.07 -23.50
N ARG A 469 23.10 -3.72 -24.61
CA ARG A 469 23.73 -3.05 -25.77
C ARG A 469 22.74 -2.82 -26.89
N ARG A 470 23.15 -2.02 -27.88
CA ARG A 470 22.53 -2.03 -29.21
C ARG A 470 23.07 -3.20 -30.03
N ILE A 471 22.22 -3.81 -30.85
CA ILE A 471 22.60 -4.75 -31.92
C ILE A 471 22.20 -4.10 -33.25
N GLY A 472 23.16 -3.88 -34.13
CA GLY A 472 22.99 -3.25 -35.44
C GLY A 472 24.34 -3.06 -36.11
#